data_AF-A0A2Z5PJQ5-F1
#
_entry.id   AF-A0A2Z5PJQ5-F1
#
_cell.length_a   1.000
_cell.length_b   1.000
_cell.length_c   1.000
_cell.angle_alpha   90.00
_cell.angle_beta   90.00
_cell.angle_gamma   90.00
#
_symmetry.space_group_name_H-M   'P 1'
#
loop_
_entity.id
_entity.type
_entity.pdbx_description
1 polymer ?
#
loop_
_entity_poly.entity_id
_entity_poly.type
_entity_poly.pdbx_seq_one_letter_code
_entity_poly.pdbx_strand_id
1 'polypeptide(L)'
;MFLDNMDSIKDLNLIDEINDSLTIALVNNRLKLLFWNKNPEVSENDDEKEDLNSKQSEETNEEKYLKALRDYQERLSAYALREKSGDSGLLSEKIDYLTLILAANSKNHNIYIKKLAEEYAEKVLLEEGDSRVNIWDFIDVAANSRNNDLHLERMILEGNVVLLSKKRQSIYNFEKIRLKIKNYVDMVRNAEMPKEIKDLLVKKSEEAFDGINIEYNIESGIKLSTKEYSGEIPEDWHPPCMREILNDILSGGSPSHYARRSFVVYRFVSQFDPNLRPIEEGIITNRSAQDIATEEQIERFLDEIINIFKSVGDFDVEKTKYYISHNIGYKVANHITHCEYCKNWRDDGGKGLGYYCRPDPTCSRKDIIHPLDYLCHNINRHVKKSE
;
A
#
# COMPACT_ATOMS: atom_id res chain seq x y z
N MET A 1 -2.31 -20.57 7.42
CA MET A 1 -1.28 -19.50 7.46
C MET A 1 -0.79 -19.39 8.90
N PHE A 2 0.39 -18.83 9.18
CA PHE A 2 0.82 -18.62 10.59
C PHE A 2 -0.20 -17.82 11.41
N LEU A 3 -0.96 -16.93 10.74
CA LEU A 3 -2.08 -16.17 11.31
C LEU A 3 -3.22 -17.04 11.88
N ASP A 4 -3.32 -18.31 11.47
CA ASP A 4 -4.32 -19.26 11.98
C ASP A 4 -3.87 -19.95 13.27
N ASN A 5 -2.60 -19.83 13.65
CA ASN A 5 -1.98 -20.52 14.77
C ASN A 5 -1.60 -19.54 15.90
N MET A 6 -2.30 -18.42 16.06
CA MET A 6 -1.93 -17.40 17.07
C MET A 6 -1.98 -17.88 18.53
N ASP A 7 -2.72 -18.96 18.82
CA ASP A 7 -2.75 -19.54 20.16
C ASP A 7 -1.42 -20.19 20.56
N SER A 8 -0.56 -20.58 19.59
CA SER A 8 0.73 -21.23 19.85
C SER A 8 1.79 -20.27 20.41
N ILE A 9 1.53 -18.96 20.38
CA ILE A 9 2.48 -17.88 20.68
C ILE A 9 1.96 -16.89 21.75
N LYS A 10 0.90 -17.26 22.46
CA LYS A 10 0.18 -16.38 23.41
C LYS A 10 1.01 -15.93 24.62
N ASP A 11 2.02 -16.71 24.99
CA ASP A 11 2.88 -16.45 26.16
C ASP A 11 4.19 -15.72 25.81
N LEU A 12 4.28 -15.14 24.61
CA LEU A 12 5.47 -14.47 24.12
C LEU A 12 5.72 -13.15 24.88
N ASN A 13 6.90 -13.03 25.52
CA ASN A 13 7.31 -11.76 26.12
C ASN A 13 7.82 -10.81 25.04
N LEU A 14 6.90 -10.07 24.42
CA LEU A 14 7.19 -9.21 23.27
C LEU A 14 8.41 -8.30 23.46
N ILE A 15 8.57 -7.72 24.65
CA ILE A 15 9.64 -6.75 24.92
C ILE A 15 11.02 -7.43 24.94
N ASP A 16 11.13 -8.61 25.52
CA ASP A 16 12.38 -9.36 25.52
C ASP A 16 12.74 -9.79 24.10
N GLU A 17 11.74 -10.27 23.35
CA GLU A 17 11.93 -10.77 21.97
C GLU A 17 12.38 -9.68 21.00
N ILE A 18 11.75 -8.50 21.02
CA ILE A 18 12.14 -7.40 20.11
C ILE A 18 13.45 -6.72 20.53
N ASN A 19 13.95 -6.99 21.75
CA ASN A 19 15.26 -6.53 22.20
C ASN A 19 16.37 -7.55 21.96
N ASP A 20 16.04 -8.82 21.70
CA ASP A 20 17.02 -9.84 21.33
C ASP A 20 17.55 -9.60 19.90
N SER A 21 18.86 -9.41 19.80
CA SER A 21 19.51 -9.06 18.53
C SER A 21 19.43 -10.19 17.49
N LEU A 22 19.40 -11.44 17.93
CA LEU A 22 19.25 -12.58 17.02
C LEU A 22 17.83 -12.65 16.46
N THR A 23 16.81 -12.39 17.29
CA THR A 23 15.41 -12.33 16.87
C THR A 23 15.20 -11.22 15.83
N ILE A 24 15.74 -10.02 16.07
CA ILE A 24 15.70 -8.92 15.09
C ILE A 24 16.43 -9.30 13.79
N ALA A 25 17.57 -9.99 13.87
CA ALA A 25 18.28 -10.46 12.68
C ALA A 25 17.46 -11.51 11.89
N LEU A 26 16.74 -12.40 12.57
CA LEU A 26 15.85 -13.37 11.93
C LEU A 26 14.66 -12.69 11.25
N VAL A 27 14.04 -11.70 11.91
CA VAL A 27 12.98 -10.87 11.30
C VAL A 27 13.52 -10.13 10.07
N ASN A 28 14.69 -9.50 10.16
CA ASN A 28 15.30 -8.80 9.02
C ASN A 28 15.55 -9.75 7.84
N ASN A 29 16.07 -10.97 8.09
CA ASN A 29 16.26 -11.98 7.05
C ASN A 29 14.92 -12.43 6.45
N ARG A 30 13.89 -12.62 7.28
CA ARG A 30 12.54 -12.96 6.82
C ARG A 30 11.96 -11.88 5.89
N LEU A 31 12.12 -10.62 6.27
CA LEU A 31 11.72 -9.47 5.45
C LEU A 31 12.56 -9.39 4.17
N LYS A 32 13.88 -9.58 4.21
CA LYS A 32 14.73 -9.62 2.99
C LYS A 32 14.27 -10.67 1.99
N LEU A 33 13.89 -11.86 2.47
CA LEU A 33 13.32 -12.90 1.62
C LEU A 33 11.95 -12.51 1.05
N LEU A 34 11.11 -11.88 1.86
CA LEU A 34 9.77 -11.42 1.44
C LEU A 34 9.84 -10.34 0.36
N PHE A 35 10.78 -9.39 0.51
CA PHE A 35 10.99 -8.29 -0.42
C PHE A 35 11.99 -8.62 -1.53
N TRP A 36 12.49 -9.85 -1.61
CA TRP A 36 13.43 -10.25 -2.66
C TRP A 36 12.75 -10.18 -4.02
N ASN A 37 13.27 -9.35 -4.92
CA ASN A 37 12.78 -9.33 -6.29
C ASN A 37 13.32 -10.55 -7.04
N LYS A 38 12.47 -11.57 -7.24
CA LYS A 38 12.84 -12.78 -7.98
C LYS A 38 13.09 -12.49 -9.47
N ASN A 39 12.45 -11.45 -10.02
CA ASN A 39 12.53 -11.04 -11.42
C ASN A 39 12.79 -9.53 -11.53
N PRO A 40 14.04 -9.07 -11.34
CA PRO A 40 14.38 -7.67 -11.62
C PRO A 40 13.99 -7.34 -13.06
N GLU A 41 13.18 -6.29 -13.25
CA GLU A 41 12.93 -5.75 -14.59
C GLU A 41 14.29 -5.42 -15.20
N VAL A 42 14.58 -5.99 -16.38
CA VAL A 42 15.76 -5.60 -17.15
C VAL A 42 15.55 -4.14 -17.53
N SER A 43 16.27 -3.22 -16.89
CA SER A 43 16.26 -1.82 -17.32
C SER A 43 16.89 -1.74 -18.71
N GLU A 44 16.14 -1.26 -19.69
CA GLU A 44 16.58 -1.01 -21.08
C GLU A 44 17.69 0.06 -21.20
N ASN A 45 18.40 0.39 -20.12
CA ASN A 45 19.47 1.41 -20.10
C ASN A 45 20.85 0.87 -19.71
N ASP A 46 21.03 -0.45 -19.54
CA ASP A 46 22.33 -1.04 -19.20
C ASP A 46 23.13 -1.57 -20.41
N ASP A 47 22.74 -1.20 -21.63
CA ASP A 47 23.43 -1.62 -22.87
C ASP A 47 24.74 -0.86 -23.17
N GLU A 48 25.23 -0.01 -22.26
CA GLU A 48 26.54 0.64 -22.41
C GLU A 48 27.46 0.38 -21.22
N LYS A 49 27.92 -0.87 -21.07
CA LYS A 49 29.28 -1.23 -20.61
C LYS A 49 29.52 -2.75 -20.66
N GLU A 50 29.50 -3.33 -21.86
CA GLU A 50 30.25 -4.57 -22.10
C GLU A 50 31.75 -4.24 -22.15
N ASP A 51 32.40 -4.25 -20.98
CA ASP A 51 33.85 -4.36 -20.92
C ASP A 51 34.23 -5.85 -20.75
N LEU A 52 34.73 -6.41 -21.86
CA LEU A 52 35.29 -7.75 -21.98
C LEU A 52 36.46 -7.92 -21.01
N ASN A 53 36.25 -8.64 -19.90
CA ASN A 53 37.16 -9.67 -19.33
C ASN A 53 36.87 -9.94 -17.84
N SER A 54 35.99 -10.88 -17.52
CA SER A 54 36.29 -11.92 -16.51
C SER A 54 35.22 -13.02 -16.56
N LYS A 55 35.63 -14.25 -16.88
CA LYS A 55 34.81 -15.45 -16.70
C LYS A 55 34.79 -15.82 -15.21
N GLN A 56 33.98 -15.14 -14.42
CA GLN A 56 33.33 -15.75 -13.26
C GLN A 56 31.89 -16.03 -13.70
N SER A 57 31.42 -17.27 -13.51
CA SER A 57 30.01 -17.59 -13.73
C SER A 57 29.18 -16.68 -12.82
N GLU A 58 28.52 -15.68 -13.41
CA GLU A 58 27.64 -14.79 -12.65
C GLU A 58 26.51 -15.63 -12.05
N GLU A 59 26.51 -15.74 -10.72
CA GLU A 59 25.47 -16.41 -9.96
C GLU A 59 24.13 -15.76 -10.31
N THR A 60 23.19 -16.57 -10.80
CA THR A 60 21.86 -16.10 -11.21
C THR A 60 21.11 -15.51 -10.01
N ASN A 61 20.14 -14.62 -10.26
CA ASN A 61 19.34 -14.04 -9.18
C ASN A 61 18.57 -15.11 -8.37
N GLU A 62 18.15 -16.19 -9.03
CA GLU A 62 17.51 -17.34 -8.40
C GLU A 62 18.48 -18.09 -7.47
N GLU A 63 19.73 -18.32 -7.89
CA GLU A 63 20.75 -18.94 -7.04
C GLU A 63 21.06 -18.10 -5.79
N LYS A 64 21.13 -16.77 -5.94
CA LYS A 64 21.30 -15.83 -4.82
C LYS A 64 20.11 -15.89 -3.85
N TYR A 65 18.88 -15.95 -4.36
CA TYR A 65 17.68 -16.11 -3.53
C TYR A 65 17.70 -17.43 -2.76
N LEU A 66 17.98 -18.55 -3.45
CA LEU A 66 18.03 -19.88 -2.82
C LEU A 66 19.13 -19.96 -1.75
N LYS A 67 20.26 -19.30 -1.98
CA LYS A 67 21.33 -19.17 -0.98
C LYS A 67 20.87 -18.38 0.24
N ALA A 68 20.26 -17.21 0.06
CA ALA A 68 19.70 -16.43 1.16
C ALA A 68 18.63 -17.20 1.95
N LEU A 69 17.80 -17.99 1.26
CA LEU A 69 16.79 -18.84 1.89
C LEU A 69 17.43 -19.95 2.75
N ARG A 70 18.48 -20.60 2.24
CA ARG A 70 19.25 -21.60 3.02
C ARG A 70 19.90 -20.97 4.25
N ASP A 71 20.57 -19.83 4.08
CA ASP A 71 21.21 -19.12 5.18
C ASP A 71 20.20 -18.74 6.28
N TYR A 72 18.99 -18.33 5.90
CA TYR A 72 17.89 -18.07 6.83
C TYR A 72 17.46 -19.34 7.59
N GLN A 73 17.26 -20.44 6.88
CA GLN A 73 16.86 -21.73 7.47
C GLN A 73 17.92 -22.28 8.44
N GLU A 74 19.21 -22.14 8.10
CA GLU A 74 20.32 -22.55 8.96
C GLU A 74 20.36 -21.70 10.24
N ARG A 75 20.19 -20.38 10.14
CA ARG A 75 20.12 -19.48 11.31
C ARG A 75 18.92 -19.79 12.19
N LEU A 76 17.76 -20.04 11.59
CA LEU A 76 16.55 -20.42 12.31
C LEU A 76 16.76 -21.73 13.08
N SER A 77 17.39 -22.73 12.43
CA SER A 77 17.70 -24.02 13.06
C SER A 77 18.71 -23.89 14.20
N ALA A 78 19.76 -23.07 14.02
CA ALA A 78 20.74 -22.79 15.06
C ALA A 78 20.11 -22.10 16.28
N TYR A 79 19.15 -21.20 16.05
CA TYR A 79 18.41 -20.53 17.12
C TYR A 79 17.46 -21.49 17.85
N ALA A 80 16.75 -22.37 17.14
CA ALA A 80 15.89 -23.40 17.75
C ALA A 80 16.67 -24.33 18.69
N LEU A 81 17.92 -24.65 18.37
CA LEU A 81 18.80 -25.45 19.23
C LEU A 81 19.19 -24.69 20.51
N ARG A 82 19.35 -23.36 20.45
CA ARG A 82 19.68 -22.51 21.61
C ARG A 82 18.50 -22.41 22.59
N GLU A 83 17.29 -22.22 22.06
CA GLU A 83 16.06 -22.07 22.86
C GLU A 83 15.59 -23.37 23.54
N LYS A 84 16.24 -24.51 23.25
CA LYS A 84 15.82 -25.86 23.71
C LYS A 84 14.36 -26.19 23.37
N SER A 85 13.74 -25.44 22.46
CA SER A 85 12.35 -25.66 22.04
C SER A 85 12.22 -26.91 21.17
N GLY A 86 13.30 -27.32 20.48
CA GLY A 86 13.36 -28.52 19.65
C GLY A 86 12.46 -28.51 18.40
N ASP A 87 11.52 -27.57 18.32
CA ASP A 87 10.53 -27.40 17.27
C ASP A 87 10.85 -26.15 16.44
N SER A 88 11.46 -26.37 15.27
CA SER A 88 11.76 -25.32 14.30
C SER A 88 10.51 -24.73 13.65
N GLY A 89 9.38 -25.46 13.63
CA GLY A 89 8.10 -25.00 13.10
C GLY A 89 7.50 -23.90 13.99
N LEU A 90 7.44 -24.16 15.30
CA LEU A 90 6.96 -23.17 16.28
C LEU A 90 7.81 -21.89 16.27
N LEU A 91 9.13 -22.03 16.12
CA LEU A 91 10.02 -20.88 16.01
C LEU A 91 9.77 -20.08 14.72
N SER A 92 9.52 -20.73 13.59
CA SER A 92 9.19 -20.05 12.34
C SER A 92 7.91 -19.23 12.48
N GLU A 93 6.87 -19.78 13.12
CA GLU A 93 5.61 -19.07 13.39
C GLU A 93 5.83 -17.86 14.29
N LYS A 94 6.66 -18.01 15.33
CA LYS A 94 7.08 -16.91 16.20
C LYS A 94 7.78 -15.79 15.43
N ILE A 95 8.71 -16.11 14.52
CA ILE A 95 9.39 -15.11 13.69
C ILE A 95 8.41 -14.43 12.73
N ASP A 96 7.50 -15.17 12.10
CA ASP A 96 6.48 -14.58 11.21
C ASP A 96 5.54 -13.64 12.00
N TYR A 97 5.18 -13.99 13.24
CA TYR A 97 4.38 -13.13 14.11
C TYR A 97 5.10 -11.86 14.55
N LEU A 98 6.36 -11.96 14.97
CA LEU A 98 7.18 -10.79 15.28
C LEU A 98 7.38 -9.90 14.04
N THR A 99 7.57 -10.52 12.88
CA THR A 99 7.64 -9.81 11.60
C THR A 99 6.36 -9.04 11.32
N LEU A 100 5.19 -9.64 11.54
CA LEU A 100 3.90 -8.95 11.39
C LEU A 100 3.80 -7.74 12.34
N ILE A 101 4.16 -7.90 13.61
CA ILE A 101 4.09 -6.82 14.61
C ILE A 101 4.98 -5.65 14.20
N LEU A 102 6.24 -5.93 13.82
CA LEU A 102 7.19 -4.89 13.42
C LEU A 102 6.80 -4.29 12.07
N ALA A 103 6.38 -5.09 11.10
CA ALA A 103 5.91 -4.57 9.82
C ALA A 103 4.68 -3.66 9.99
N ALA A 104 3.72 -4.01 10.85
CA ALA A 104 2.53 -3.21 11.13
C ALA A 104 2.86 -1.82 11.73
N ASN A 105 3.93 -1.73 12.52
CA ASN A 105 4.43 -0.48 13.13
C ASN A 105 5.44 0.27 12.24
N SER A 106 5.73 -0.24 11.03
CA SER A 106 6.60 0.41 10.06
C SER A 106 5.81 1.31 9.09
N LYS A 107 6.52 2.27 8.46
CA LYS A 107 6.00 3.00 7.29
C LYS A 107 5.71 2.09 6.09
N ASN A 108 6.27 0.87 6.07
CA ASN A 108 6.16 -0.09 4.98
C ASN A 108 5.04 -1.14 5.18
N HIS A 109 4.17 -0.96 6.19
CA HIS A 109 3.09 -1.91 6.51
C HIS A 109 2.21 -2.25 5.30
N ASN A 110 1.87 -1.28 4.46
CA ASN A 110 1.04 -1.51 3.28
C ASN A 110 1.74 -2.42 2.25
N ILE A 111 2.98 -2.10 1.88
CA ILE A 111 3.71 -2.95 0.93
C ILE A 111 4.02 -4.34 1.52
N TYR A 112 4.20 -4.44 2.83
CA TYR A 112 4.28 -5.72 3.53
C TYR A 112 3.00 -6.55 3.37
N ILE A 113 1.81 -5.95 3.56
CA ILE A 113 0.52 -6.63 3.32
C ILE A 113 0.48 -7.21 1.91
N LYS A 114 0.84 -6.40 0.90
CA LYS A 114 0.86 -6.82 -0.50
C LYS A 114 1.81 -7.99 -0.72
N LYS A 115 3.08 -7.86 -0.32
CA LYS A 115 4.11 -8.88 -0.54
C LYS A 115 3.79 -10.19 0.16
N LEU A 116 3.28 -10.11 1.38
CA LEU A 116 2.87 -11.30 2.11
C LEU A 116 1.65 -11.96 1.45
N ALA A 117 0.70 -11.17 0.95
CA ALA A 117 -0.44 -11.70 0.20
C ALA A 117 -0.01 -12.39 -1.10
N GLU A 118 0.93 -11.80 -1.85
CA GLU A 118 1.55 -12.42 -3.04
C GLU A 118 2.17 -13.78 -2.67
N GLU A 119 3.04 -13.82 -1.65
CA GLU A 119 3.72 -15.05 -1.22
C GLU A 119 2.75 -16.18 -0.81
N TYR A 120 1.68 -15.84 -0.09
CA TYR A 120 0.71 -16.84 0.36
C TYR A 120 -0.27 -17.24 -0.74
N ALA A 121 -0.65 -16.34 -1.65
CA ALA A 121 -1.54 -16.64 -2.76
C ALA A 121 -0.90 -17.64 -3.74
N GLU A 122 0.42 -17.53 -4.00
CA GLU A 122 1.18 -18.48 -4.82
C GLU A 122 1.12 -19.92 -4.28
N LYS A 123 0.95 -20.10 -2.97
CA LYS A 123 0.87 -21.41 -2.31
C LYS A 123 -0.52 -22.04 -2.39
N VAL A 124 -1.55 -21.29 -2.79
CA VAL A 124 -2.91 -21.82 -2.91
C VAL A 124 -3.05 -22.54 -4.25
N LEU A 125 -3.29 -23.85 -4.21
CA LEU A 125 -3.51 -24.65 -5.40
C LEU A 125 -4.75 -24.15 -6.17
N LEU A 126 -4.59 -23.94 -7.48
CA LEU A 126 -5.70 -23.63 -8.37
C LEU A 126 -6.42 -24.93 -8.75
N GLU A 127 -7.74 -24.90 -8.74
CA GLU A 127 -8.54 -26.09 -9.05
C GLU A 127 -8.48 -26.40 -10.55
N GLU A 128 -8.57 -27.70 -10.88
CA GLU A 128 -8.76 -28.12 -12.27
C GLU A 128 -10.20 -27.85 -12.69
N GLY A 129 -10.41 -26.77 -13.43
CA GLY A 129 -11.73 -26.33 -13.89
C GLY A 129 -12.17 -25.05 -13.19
N ASP A 130 -13.48 -24.85 -13.08
CA ASP A 130 -14.05 -23.72 -12.34
C ASP A 130 -14.12 -24.08 -10.85
N SER A 131 -13.44 -23.28 -10.04
CA SER A 131 -13.51 -23.43 -8.59
C SER A 131 -14.86 -22.97 -8.04
N ARG A 132 -15.29 -23.62 -6.96
CA ARG A 132 -16.63 -23.43 -6.37
C ARG A 132 -16.51 -22.70 -5.04
N VAL A 133 -17.06 -21.49 -4.96
CA VAL A 133 -17.02 -20.66 -3.74
C VAL A 133 -18.45 -20.36 -3.26
N ASN A 134 -18.70 -20.38 -1.96
CA ASN A 134 -20.00 -19.95 -1.43
C ASN A 134 -20.25 -18.47 -1.77
N ILE A 135 -21.47 -18.13 -2.20
CA ILE A 135 -21.80 -16.76 -2.62
C ILE A 135 -21.56 -15.71 -1.54
N TRP A 136 -21.77 -16.05 -0.26
CA TRP A 136 -21.58 -15.13 0.85
C TRP A 136 -20.09 -14.89 1.13
N ASP A 137 -19.28 -15.97 1.16
CA ASP A 137 -17.81 -15.85 1.26
C ASP A 137 -17.26 -15.02 0.08
N PHE A 138 -17.80 -15.23 -1.11
CA PHE A 138 -17.41 -14.47 -2.29
C PHE A 138 -17.74 -12.99 -2.14
N ILE A 139 -18.96 -12.65 -1.72
CA ILE A 139 -19.40 -11.27 -1.53
C ILE A 139 -18.53 -10.58 -0.47
N ASP A 140 -18.20 -11.26 0.63
CA ASP A 140 -17.38 -10.67 1.70
C ASP A 140 -15.98 -10.27 1.20
N VAL A 141 -15.38 -11.06 0.32
CA VAL A 141 -14.08 -10.71 -0.30
C VAL A 141 -14.29 -9.68 -1.41
N ALA A 142 -15.21 -9.92 -2.34
CA ALA A 142 -15.41 -9.10 -3.54
C ALA A 142 -15.94 -7.69 -3.23
N ALA A 143 -16.71 -7.49 -2.17
CA ALA A 143 -17.15 -6.16 -1.76
C ALA A 143 -15.97 -5.26 -1.33
N ASN A 144 -14.88 -5.90 -0.86
CA ASN A 144 -13.66 -5.26 -0.41
C ASN A 144 -12.54 -5.31 -1.45
N SER A 145 -12.58 -6.28 -2.37
CA SER A 145 -11.79 -6.29 -3.60
C SER A 145 -12.57 -5.57 -4.68
N ARG A 146 -12.30 -4.28 -4.81
CA ARG A 146 -12.85 -3.42 -5.85
C ARG A 146 -12.26 -3.72 -7.25
N ASN A 147 -11.78 -4.95 -7.45
CA ASN A 147 -11.36 -5.50 -8.73
C ASN A 147 -12.59 -5.88 -9.57
N ASN A 148 -12.68 -5.29 -10.76
CA ASN A 148 -13.78 -5.52 -11.70
C ASN A 148 -13.93 -6.99 -12.14
N ASP A 149 -12.88 -7.82 -12.02
CA ASP A 149 -12.95 -9.25 -12.32
C ASP A 149 -13.69 -10.06 -11.23
N LEU A 150 -13.93 -9.49 -10.04
CA LEU A 150 -14.68 -10.10 -8.93
C LEU A 150 -16.09 -9.53 -8.75
N HIS A 151 -16.53 -8.68 -9.67
CA HIS A 151 -17.90 -8.17 -9.65
C HIS A 151 -18.93 -9.28 -9.81
N LEU A 152 -19.87 -9.37 -8.86
CA LEU A 152 -20.85 -10.46 -8.80
C LEU A 152 -21.71 -10.55 -10.07
N GLU A 153 -22.06 -9.42 -10.68
CA GLU A 153 -22.84 -9.39 -11.92
C GLU A 153 -22.13 -10.01 -13.13
N ARG A 154 -20.82 -10.27 -13.01
CA ARG A 154 -19.98 -10.89 -14.04
C ARG A 154 -19.67 -12.36 -13.74
N MET A 155 -20.22 -12.89 -12.64
CA MET A 155 -19.99 -14.26 -12.20
C MET A 155 -21.06 -15.23 -12.73
N ILE A 156 -20.68 -16.50 -12.85
CA ILE A 156 -21.62 -17.59 -13.10
C ILE A 156 -22.03 -18.14 -11.74
N LEU A 157 -23.35 -18.25 -11.53
CA LEU A 157 -23.93 -18.72 -10.28
C LEU A 157 -24.66 -20.05 -10.47
N GLU A 158 -24.38 -21.00 -9.58
CA GLU A 158 -25.11 -22.26 -9.45
C GLU A 158 -25.72 -22.33 -8.05
N GLY A 159 -26.96 -21.85 -7.91
CA GLY A 159 -27.61 -21.73 -6.61
C GLY A 159 -26.86 -20.75 -5.70
N ASN A 160 -26.30 -21.26 -4.60
CA ASN A 160 -25.50 -20.48 -3.63
C ASN A 160 -23.99 -20.55 -3.89
N VAL A 161 -23.58 -21.01 -5.07
CA VAL A 161 -22.17 -21.17 -5.45
C VAL A 161 -21.82 -20.22 -6.59
N VAL A 162 -20.69 -19.54 -6.44
CA VAL A 162 -20.01 -18.76 -7.46
C VAL A 162 -18.96 -19.64 -8.12
N LEU A 163 -19.00 -19.74 -9.45
CA LEU A 163 -17.97 -20.41 -10.24
C LEU A 163 -16.87 -19.44 -10.65
N LEU A 164 -15.63 -19.75 -10.28
CA LEU A 164 -14.47 -18.94 -10.63
C LEU A 164 -13.53 -19.71 -11.56
N SER A 165 -13.30 -19.15 -12.75
CA SER A 165 -12.22 -19.60 -13.62
C SER A 165 -10.86 -19.44 -12.94
N LYS A 166 -9.83 -20.16 -13.42
CA LYS A 166 -8.47 -20.10 -12.85
C LYS A 166 -7.94 -18.68 -12.63
N LYS A 167 -8.18 -17.77 -13.59
CA LYS A 167 -7.80 -16.34 -13.46
C LYS A 167 -8.50 -15.68 -12.27
N ARG A 168 -9.83 -15.85 -12.17
CA ARG A 168 -10.64 -15.24 -11.11
C ARG A 168 -10.36 -15.88 -9.75
N GLN A 169 -10.10 -17.18 -9.70
CA GLN A 169 -9.70 -17.88 -8.49
C GLN A 169 -8.38 -17.33 -7.96
N SER A 170 -7.38 -17.09 -8.82
CA SER A 170 -6.12 -16.47 -8.42
C SER A 170 -6.32 -15.08 -7.80
N ILE A 171 -7.09 -14.21 -8.47
CA ILE A 171 -7.42 -12.87 -7.97
C ILE A 171 -8.17 -12.94 -6.63
N TYR A 172 -9.18 -13.82 -6.54
CA TYR A 172 -9.96 -14.03 -5.32
C TYR A 172 -9.09 -14.52 -4.15
N ASN A 173 -8.19 -15.46 -4.39
CA ASN A 173 -7.29 -15.99 -3.37
C ASN A 173 -6.34 -14.90 -2.85
N PHE A 174 -5.73 -14.12 -3.75
CA PHE A 174 -4.91 -12.98 -3.37
C PHE A 174 -5.67 -12.00 -2.49
N GLU A 175 -6.88 -11.61 -2.90
CA GLU A 175 -7.69 -10.63 -2.19
C GLU A 175 -8.17 -11.13 -0.84
N LYS A 176 -8.63 -12.38 -0.76
CA LYS A 176 -9.01 -13.03 0.49
C LYS A 176 -7.86 -13.00 1.49
N ILE A 177 -6.65 -13.32 1.04
CA ILE A 177 -5.44 -13.33 1.86
C ILE A 177 -5.03 -11.89 2.24
N ARG A 178 -5.02 -10.95 1.29
CA ARG A 178 -4.68 -9.54 1.50
C ARG A 178 -5.56 -8.92 2.57
N LEU A 179 -6.89 -9.10 2.47
CA LEU A 179 -7.85 -8.58 3.44
C LEU A 179 -7.65 -9.19 4.82
N LYS A 180 -7.36 -10.50 4.87
CA LYS A 180 -7.03 -11.17 6.12
C LYS A 180 -5.78 -10.57 6.77
N ILE A 181 -4.68 -10.43 6.04
CA ILE A 181 -3.43 -9.84 6.55
C ILE A 181 -3.64 -8.38 6.98
N LYS A 182 -4.35 -7.60 6.16
CA LYS A 182 -4.71 -6.21 6.47
C LYS A 182 -5.43 -6.11 7.81
N ASN A 183 -6.42 -6.96 8.06
CA ASN A 183 -7.13 -6.97 9.34
C ASN A 183 -6.19 -7.20 10.53
N TYR A 184 -5.24 -8.13 10.42
CA TYR A 184 -4.26 -8.35 11.50
C TYR A 184 -3.30 -7.18 11.68
N VAL A 185 -2.83 -6.55 10.59
CA VAL A 185 -2.02 -5.34 10.65
C VAL A 185 -2.79 -4.20 11.33
N ASP A 186 -4.06 -4.01 10.98
CA ASP A 186 -4.92 -2.99 11.59
C ASP A 186 -5.17 -3.28 13.07
N MET A 187 -5.35 -4.55 13.46
CA MET A 187 -5.46 -4.95 14.87
C MET A 187 -4.20 -4.56 15.67
N VAL A 188 -3.00 -4.80 15.12
CA VAL A 188 -1.75 -4.42 15.79
C VAL A 188 -1.61 -2.91 15.89
N ARG A 189 -1.88 -2.17 14.81
CA ARG A 189 -1.74 -0.70 14.75
C ARG A 189 -2.70 0.02 15.68
N ASN A 190 -3.90 -0.51 15.83
CA ASN A 190 -4.97 0.06 16.66
C ASN A 190 -4.98 -0.47 18.09
N ALA A 191 -4.09 -1.40 18.44
CA ALA A 191 -3.96 -1.88 19.80
C ALA A 191 -3.61 -0.73 20.76
N GLU A 192 -4.40 -0.58 21.82
CA GLU A 192 -4.11 0.39 22.87
C GLU A 192 -2.87 -0.05 23.65
N MET A 193 -1.85 0.80 23.69
CA MET A 193 -0.61 0.55 24.41
C MET A 193 0.03 1.85 24.90
N PRO A 194 0.88 1.79 25.95
CA PRO A 194 1.63 2.96 26.39
C PRO A 194 2.47 3.55 25.26
N LYS A 195 2.63 4.88 25.25
CA LYS A 195 3.35 5.59 24.19
C LYS A 195 4.79 5.09 24.06
N GLU A 196 5.43 4.79 25.18
CA GLU A 196 6.81 4.30 25.25
C GLU A 196 6.97 2.96 24.51
N ILE A 197 5.96 2.09 24.58
CA ILE A 197 5.95 0.80 23.88
C ILE A 197 5.75 1.01 22.39
N LYS A 198 4.83 1.93 22.01
CA LYS A 198 4.60 2.28 20.61
C LYS A 198 5.85 2.87 19.96
N ASP A 199 6.50 3.81 20.64
CA ASP A 199 7.74 4.43 20.18
C ASP A 199 8.88 3.39 20.07
N LEU A 200 8.97 2.44 21.02
CA LEU A 200 9.91 1.33 20.94
C LEU A 200 9.63 0.44 19.72
N LEU A 201 8.37 0.08 19.46
CA LEU A 201 7.99 -0.73 18.31
C LEU A 201 8.35 -0.04 16.99
N VAL A 202 8.09 1.26 16.87
CA VAL A 202 8.49 2.05 15.69
C VAL A 202 10.01 1.95 15.48
N LYS A 203 10.80 2.22 16.52
CA LYS A 203 12.27 2.13 16.45
C LYS A 203 12.74 0.72 16.06
N LYS A 204 12.18 -0.32 16.67
CA LYS A 204 12.52 -1.71 16.34
C LYS A 204 12.09 -2.11 14.94
N SER A 205 11.03 -1.52 14.43
CA SER A 205 10.59 -1.70 13.05
C SER A 205 11.57 -1.08 12.08
N GLU A 206 12.09 0.12 12.37
CA GLU A 206 13.16 0.73 11.57
C GLU A 206 14.43 -0.12 11.55
N GLU A 207 14.85 -0.63 12.72
CA GLU A 207 15.98 -1.58 12.83
C GLU A 207 15.73 -2.86 12.01
N ALA A 208 14.52 -3.42 12.06
CA ALA A 208 14.17 -4.63 11.32
C ALA A 208 14.13 -4.44 9.80
N PHE A 209 13.80 -3.23 9.33
CA PHE A 209 13.78 -2.88 7.91
C PHE A 209 15.11 -2.34 7.38
N ASP A 210 16.14 -2.24 8.23
CA ASP A 210 17.45 -1.74 7.82
C ASP A 210 18.09 -2.62 6.72
N GLY A 211 18.64 -1.95 5.70
CA GLY A 211 19.25 -2.59 4.54
C GLY A 211 18.29 -3.39 3.64
N ILE A 212 16.97 -3.22 3.78
CA ILE A 212 15.97 -3.83 2.89
C ILE A 212 15.70 -2.90 1.72
N ASN A 213 16.04 -3.36 0.51
CA ASN A 213 15.71 -2.61 -0.71
C ASN A 213 14.23 -2.81 -1.04
N ILE A 214 13.43 -1.78 -0.82
CA ILE A 214 12.05 -1.73 -1.27
C ILE A 214 12.05 -0.89 -2.53
N GLU A 215 11.94 -1.54 -3.68
CA GLU A 215 11.94 -0.89 -5.01
C GLU A 215 10.84 0.19 -5.13
N TYR A 216 9.81 0.10 -4.29
CA TYR A 216 8.75 1.09 -4.14
C TYR A 216 9.16 2.17 -3.12
N ASN A 217 10.02 3.10 -3.54
CA ASN A 217 10.27 4.30 -2.77
C ASN A 217 9.10 5.27 -2.98
N ILE A 218 8.03 5.08 -2.21
CA ILE A 218 6.90 6.00 -2.21
C ILE A 218 7.21 7.00 -1.11
N GLU A 219 7.85 8.11 -1.46
CA GLU A 219 7.77 9.33 -0.65
C GLU A 219 6.27 9.64 -0.53
N SER A 220 5.65 9.26 0.58
CA SER A 220 4.21 9.47 0.81
C SER A 220 3.89 10.95 1.06
N GLY A 221 4.90 11.80 1.26
CA GLY A 221 4.75 13.24 1.38
C GLY A 221 4.34 13.90 0.06
N ILE A 222 3.70 15.05 0.17
CA ILE A 222 3.51 15.98 -0.96
C ILE A 222 4.48 17.13 -0.75
N LYS A 223 5.44 17.32 -1.66
CA LYS A 223 6.30 18.51 -1.67
C LYS A 223 5.49 19.69 -2.18
N LEU A 224 5.12 20.58 -1.28
CA LEU A 224 4.37 21.78 -1.59
C LEU A 224 5.31 22.96 -1.71
N SER A 225 5.12 23.74 -2.77
CA SER A 225 5.81 25.01 -2.96
C SER A 225 4.77 26.07 -3.31
N THR A 226 4.25 26.71 -2.27
CA THR A 226 3.36 27.87 -2.38
C THR A 226 4.09 29.13 -1.90
N LYS A 227 3.49 30.30 -2.09
CA LYS A 227 4.01 31.55 -1.50
C LYS A 227 4.09 31.51 0.03
N GLU A 228 3.26 30.69 0.67
CA GLU A 228 3.04 30.68 2.13
C GLU A 228 3.72 29.48 2.83
N TYR A 229 4.05 28.43 2.08
CA TYR A 229 4.69 27.22 2.60
C TYR A 229 5.53 26.53 1.51
N SER A 230 6.78 26.22 1.85
CA SER A 230 7.68 25.39 1.03
C SER A 230 8.23 24.26 1.90
N GLY A 231 7.87 23.02 1.59
CA GLY A 231 8.26 21.86 2.39
C GLY A 231 7.51 20.59 2.03
N GLU A 232 7.91 19.48 2.65
CA GLU A 232 7.21 18.21 2.55
C GLU A 232 6.04 18.19 3.54
N ILE A 233 4.83 17.97 3.03
CA ILE A 233 3.65 17.79 3.87
C ILE A 233 3.66 16.41 4.50
N PRO A 234 3.63 16.33 5.85
CA PRO A 234 3.46 15.08 6.55
C PRO A 234 2.16 14.37 6.17
N GLU A 235 2.20 13.04 6.12
CA GLU A 235 1.05 12.24 5.71
C GLU A 235 -0.21 12.54 6.54
N ASP A 236 -0.05 12.73 7.86
CA ASP A 236 -1.14 13.00 8.81
C ASP A 236 -1.82 14.36 8.63
N TRP A 237 -1.27 15.26 7.83
CA TRP A 237 -1.91 16.52 7.45
C TRP A 237 -2.94 16.34 6.33
N HIS A 238 -2.89 15.22 5.59
CA HIS A 238 -3.89 14.89 4.58
C HIS A 238 -5.20 14.40 5.22
N PRO A 239 -6.35 14.69 4.58
CA PRO A 239 -7.65 14.27 5.07
C PRO A 239 -7.73 12.74 5.14
N PRO A 240 -8.42 12.18 6.14
CA PRO A 240 -8.54 10.73 6.33
C PRO A 240 -8.92 9.98 5.05
N CYS A 241 -9.86 10.51 4.25
CA CYS A 241 -10.29 9.86 3.01
C CYS A 241 -9.18 9.68 1.96
N MET A 242 -8.22 10.62 1.87
CA MET A 242 -7.11 10.52 0.92
C MET A 242 -6.02 9.58 1.44
N ARG A 243 -5.78 9.58 2.75
CA ARG A 243 -4.89 8.62 3.41
C ARG A 243 -5.39 7.19 3.23
N GLU A 244 -6.68 6.95 3.42
CA GLU A 244 -7.27 5.62 3.26
C GLU A 244 -7.19 5.11 1.82
N ILE A 245 -7.34 5.99 0.81
CA ILE A 245 -7.14 5.58 -0.59
C ILE A 245 -5.68 5.24 -0.84
N LEU A 246 -4.73 6.06 -0.36
CA LEU A 246 -3.31 5.77 -0.47
C LEU A 246 -3.00 4.41 0.17
N ASN A 247 -3.43 4.19 1.41
CA ASN A 247 -3.21 2.92 2.12
C ASN A 247 -3.76 1.72 1.34
N ASP A 248 -4.96 1.84 0.78
CA ASP A 248 -5.56 0.77 -0.01
C ASP A 248 -4.73 0.48 -1.27
N ILE A 249 -4.31 1.51 -2.02
CA ILE A 249 -3.41 1.38 -3.19
C ILE A 249 -2.11 0.68 -2.78
N LEU A 250 -1.41 1.22 -1.78
CA LEU A 250 -0.11 0.71 -1.33
C LEU A 250 -0.18 -0.74 -0.84
N SER A 251 -1.33 -1.16 -0.32
CA SER A 251 -1.57 -2.54 0.13
C SER A 251 -1.84 -3.52 -1.00
N GLY A 252 -1.91 -3.05 -2.25
CA GLY A 252 -2.31 -3.83 -3.42
C GLY A 252 -3.81 -3.87 -3.68
N GLY A 253 -4.58 -3.05 -2.98
CA GLY A 253 -6.00 -2.86 -3.23
C GLY A 253 -6.26 -2.11 -4.54
N SER A 254 -7.53 -2.09 -4.96
CA SER A 254 -7.94 -1.58 -6.27
C SER A 254 -9.04 -0.53 -6.13
N PRO A 255 -8.76 0.72 -5.70
CA PRO A 255 -9.82 1.68 -5.41
C PRO A 255 -10.78 1.90 -6.58
N SER A 256 -12.02 2.27 -6.27
CA SER A 256 -13.03 2.54 -7.30
C SER A 256 -12.58 3.64 -8.26
N HIS A 257 -13.13 3.67 -9.47
CA HIS A 257 -12.83 4.70 -10.47
C HIS A 257 -12.96 6.14 -9.91
N TYR A 258 -13.99 6.40 -9.09
CA TYR A 258 -14.21 7.71 -8.48
C TYR A 258 -13.20 8.02 -7.37
N ALA A 259 -12.78 7.00 -6.60
CA ALA A 259 -11.76 7.14 -5.56
C ALA A 259 -10.39 7.43 -6.18
N ARG A 260 -9.97 6.65 -7.19
CA ARG A 260 -8.73 6.88 -7.95
C ARG A 260 -8.69 8.30 -8.52
N ARG A 261 -9.79 8.75 -9.09
CA ARG A 261 -9.92 10.07 -9.70
C ARG A 261 -9.72 11.16 -8.66
N SER A 262 -10.46 11.06 -7.57
CA SER A 262 -10.42 12.05 -6.50
C SER A 262 -9.04 12.11 -5.86
N PHE A 263 -8.37 10.96 -5.69
CA PHE A 263 -7.01 10.87 -5.18
C PHE A 263 -5.98 11.53 -6.11
N VAL A 264 -6.00 11.20 -7.40
CA VAL A 264 -5.09 11.77 -8.40
C VAL A 264 -5.23 13.29 -8.50
N VAL A 265 -6.48 13.76 -8.62
CA VAL A 265 -6.77 15.20 -8.70
C VAL A 265 -6.36 15.88 -7.40
N TYR A 266 -6.72 15.32 -6.25
CA TYR A 266 -6.33 15.87 -4.95
C TYR A 266 -4.82 16.00 -4.85
N ARG A 267 -4.06 14.94 -5.15
CA ARG A 267 -2.59 14.94 -5.15
C ARG A 267 -2.04 16.06 -6.04
N PHE A 268 -2.46 16.12 -7.30
CA PHE A 268 -2.01 17.14 -8.24
C PHE A 268 -2.29 18.57 -7.74
N VAL A 269 -3.56 18.84 -7.42
CA VAL A 269 -4.00 20.17 -7.01
C VAL A 269 -3.36 20.56 -5.68
N SER A 270 -3.29 19.64 -4.72
CA SER A 270 -2.64 19.91 -3.44
C SER A 270 -1.16 20.25 -3.60
N GLN A 271 -0.46 19.72 -4.61
CA GLN A 271 0.96 19.98 -4.82
C GLN A 271 1.22 21.36 -5.46
N PHE A 272 0.39 21.76 -6.42
CA PHE A 272 0.66 22.93 -7.27
C PHE A 272 -0.23 24.14 -6.97
N ASP A 273 -1.49 23.93 -6.54
CA ASP A 273 -2.38 25.01 -6.13
C ASP A 273 -3.47 24.49 -5.15
N PRO A 274 -3.18 24.36 -3.84
CA PRO A 274 -4.14 23.85 -2.87
C PRO A 274 -5.37 24.76 -2.67
N ASN A 275 -5.28 26.02 -3.13
CA ASN A 275 -6.37 26.99 -3.07
C ASN A 275 -7.26 26.94 -4.31
N LEU A 276 -6.91 26.15 -5.33
CA LEU A 276 -7.74 25.96 -6.52
C LEU A 276 -9.13 25.47 -6.12
N ARG A 277 -10.17 26.12 -6.66
CA ARG A 277 -11.56 25.70 -6.49
C ARG A 277 -12.22 25.52 -7.85
N PRO A 278 -13.14 24.54 -7.97
CA PRO A 278 -13.90 24.31 -9.20
C PRO A 278 -14.82 25.48 -9.60
N ILE A 279 -15.19 26.32 -8.63
CA ILE A 279 -16.15 27.40 -8.79
C ILE A 279 -15.51 28.69 -8.28
N GLU A 280 -15.31 29.65 -9.18
CA GLU A 280 -14.90 31.01 -8.87
C GLU A 280 -16.09 31.94 -9.17
N GLU A 281 -16.50 32.77 -8.20
CA GLU A 281 -17.60 33.74 -8.36
C GLU A 281 -18.93 33.14 -8.85
N GLY A 282 -19.18 31.86 -8.56
CA GLY A 282 -20.40 31.14 -8.97
C GLY A 282 -20.34 30.53 -10.38
N ILE A 283 -19.21 30.62 -11.07
CA ILE A 283 -18.99 30.07 -12.41
C ILE A 283 -17.97 28.93 -12.33
N ILE A 284 -18.22 27.84 -13.07
CA ILE A 284 -17.25 26.75 -13.20
C ILE A 284 -16.08 27.25 -14.06
N THR A 285 -14.89 27.30 -13.49
CA THR A 285 -13.67 27.67 -14.19
C THR A 285 -12.92 26.42 -14.63
N ASN A 286 -12.83 26.22 -15.95
CA ASN A 286 -12.05 25.13 -16.51
C ASN A 286 -10.56 25.51 -16.51
N ARG A 287 -9.81 24.94 -15.59
CA ARG A 287 -8.34 25.04 -15.51
C ARG A 287 -7.74 23.71 -15.95
N SER A 288 -6.76 23.73 -16.82
CA SER A 288 -5.92 22.61 -17.20
C SER A 288 -4.70 22.47 -16.27
N ALA A 289 -3.96 21.36 -16.36
CA ALA A 289 -2.72 21.19 -15.60
C ALA A 289 -1.70 22.30 -15.90
N GLN A 290 -1.62 22.72 -17.17
CA GLN A 290 -0.67 23.73 -17.64
C GLN A 290 -0.99 25.14 -17.15
N ASP A 291 -2.19 25.38 -16.61
CA ASP A 291 -2.55 26.67 -16.01
C ASP A 291 -1.94 26.86 -14.61
N ILE A 292 -1.51 25.77 -13.94
CA ILE A 292 -1.01 25.80 -12.55
C ILE A 292 0.37 25.16 -12.34
N ALA A 293 0.90 24.46 -13.34
CA ALA A 293 2.21 23.81 -13.28
C ALA A 293 2.91 23.81 -14.65
N THR A 294 4.26 23.76 -14.64
CA THR A 294 5.04 23.61 -15.87
C THR A 294 4.97 22.18 -16.40
N GLU A 295 5.23 21.99 -17.70
CA GLU A 295 5.24 20.65 -18.31
C GLU A 295 6.23 19.68 -17.63
N GLU A 296 7.41 20.16 -17.28
CA GLU A 296 8.40 19.36 -16.53
C GLU A 296 7.88 18.95 -15.14
N GLN A 297 7.18 19.84 -14.43
CA GLN A 297 6.55 19.52 -13.15
C GLN A 297 5.43 18.49 -13.31
N ILE A 298 4.64 18.59 -14.37
CA ILE A 298 3.55 17.66 -14.66
C ILE A 298 4.08 16.27 -15.01
N GLU A 299 5.11 16.14 -15.85
CA GLU A 299 5.69 14.83 -16.18
C GLU A 299 6.34 14.17 -14.96
N ARG A 300 7.05 14.93 -14.11
CA ARG A 300 7.54 14.39 -12.83
C ARG A 300 6.42 13.88 -11.93
N PHE A 301 5.34 14.65 -11.81
CA PHE A 301 4.15 14.22 -11.06
C PHE A 301 3.53 12.95 -11.65
N LEU A 302 3.47 12.82 -12.98
CA LEU A 302 2.99 11.62 -13.64
C LEU A 302 3.83 10.41 -13.26
N ASP A 303 5.15 10.53 -13.31
CA ASP A 303 6.07 9.44 -12.96
C ASP A 303 5.91 9.04 -11.48
N GLU A 304 5.81 10.02 -10.58
CA GLU A 304 5.58 9.79 -9.14
C GLU A 304 4.26 9.06 -8.88
N ILE A 305 3.16 9.51 -9.47
CA ILE A 305 1.85 8.88 -9.28
C ILE A 305 1.80 7.51 -9.94
N ILE A 306 2.36 7.34 -11.14
CA ILE A 306 2.44 6.02 -11.80
C ILE A 306 3.17 5.04 -10.89
N ASN A 307 4.28 5.46 -10.26
CA ASN A 307 5.02 4.62 -9.34
C ASN A 307 4.18 4.18 -8.12
N ILE A 308 3.30 5.06 -7.60
CA ILE A 308 2.34 4.71 -6.54
C ILE A 308 1.36 3.64 -7.05
N PHE A 309 0.82 3.82 -8.25
CA PHE A 309 -0.19 2.92 -8.83
C PHE A 309 0.35 1.55 -9.27
N LYS A 310 1.68 1.38 -9.44
CA LYS A 310 2.30 0.06 -9.72
C LYS A 310 1.91 -1.03 -8.72
N SER A 311 1.53 -0.63 -7.50
CA SER A 311 1.06 -1.55 -6.46
C SER A 311 -0.34 -2.12 -6.73
N VAL A 312 -1.17 -1.47 -7.55
CA VAL A 312 -2.56 -1.88 -7.78
C VAL A 312 -2.62 -3.15 -8.64
N GLY A 313 -3.50 -4.09 -8.26
CA GLY A 313 -3.60 -5.40 -8.93
C GLY A 313 -4.00 -5.38 -10.41
N ASP A 314 -4.61 -4.29 -10.90
CA ASP A 314 -4.98 -4.10 -12.32
C ASP A 314 -4.10 -3.08 -13.05
N PHE A 315 -2.91 -2.79 -12.50
CA PHE A 315 -2.01 -1.78 -13.03
C PHE A 315 -1.58 -2.07 -14.47
N ASP A 316 -1.66 -1.04 -15.29
CA ASP A 316 -1.21 -0.99 -16.68
C ASP A 316 -0.67 0.42 -16.90
N VAL A 317 0.61 0.54 -17.23
CA VAL A 317 1.32 1.84 -17.27
C VAL A 317 0.66 2.81 -18.25
N GLU A 318 0.35 2.35 -19.46
CA GLU A 318 -0.22 3.20 -20.52
C GLU A 318 -1.63 3.66 -20.17
N LYS A 319 -2.49 2.74 -19.71
CA LYS A 319 -3.85 3.08 -19.29
C LYS A 319 -3.84 4.01 -18.08
N THR A 320 -2.92 3.78 -17.13
CA THR A 320 -2.80 4.61 -15.93
C THR A 320 -2.30 6.01 -16.28
N LYS A 321 -1.27 6.14 -17.14
CA LYS A 321 -0.76 7.42 -17.63
C LYS A 321 -1.83 8.21 -18.38
N TYR A 322 -2.56 7.55 -19.28
CA TYR A 322 -3.70 8.15 -19.99
C TYR A 322 -4.78 8.64 -19.02
N TYR A 323 -5.18 7.79 -18.07
CA TYR A 323 -6.18 8.10 -17.06
C TYR A 323 -5.80 9.32 -16.22
N ILE A 324 -4.57 9.37 -15.70
CA ILE A 324 -4.10 10.50 -14.90
C ILE A 324 -4.10 11.78 -15.74
N SER A 325 -3.52 11.71 -16.94
CA SER A 325 -3.43 12.84 -17.88
C SER A 325 -4.81 13.41 -18.22
N HIS A 326 -5.80 12.55 -18.44
CA HIS A 326 -7.20 12.97 -18.62
C HIS A 326 -7.75 13.72 -17.39
N ASN A 327 -7.58 13.17 -16.19
CA ASN A 327 -8.19 13.73 -14.98
C ASN A 327 -7.52 15.04 -14.53
N ILE A 328 -6.24 15.26 -14.81
CA ILE A 328 -5.56 16.52 -14.51
C ILE A 328 -5.66 17.52 -15.68
N GLY A 329 -6.33 17.19 -16.79
CA GLY A 329 -6.44 18.10 -17.93
C GLY A 329 -5.09 18.36 -18.60
N TYR A 330 -4.32 17.30 -18.88
CA TYR A 330 -3.02 17.36 -19.54
C TYR A 330 -3.03 16.47 -20.79
N LYS A 331 -2.66 17.02 -21.95
CA LYS A 331 -2.60 16.37 -23.29
C LYS A 331 -3.90 15.78 -23.86
N VAL A 332 -4.77 15.24 -23.01
CA VAL A 332 -5.97 14.45 -23.38
C VAL A 332 -7.26 15.20 -23.10
N ALA A 333 -7.25 16.08 -22.10
CA ALA A 333 -8.37 16.95 -21.75
C ALA A 333 -7.84 18.36 -21.48
N ASN A 334 -8.74 19.35 -21.54
CA ASN A 334 -8.43 20.77 -21.33
C ASN A 334 -8.88 21.29 -19.95
N HIS A 335 -9.25 20.39 -19.04
CA HIS A 335 -9.69 20.75 -17.70
C HIS A 335 -9.34 19.67 -16.68
N ILE A 336 -8.97 20.10 -15.48
CA ILE A 336 -8.81 19.27 -14.29
C ILE A 336 -10.21 18.83 -13.87
N THR A 337 -10.42 17.53 -13.78
CA THR A 337 -11.64 16.99 -13.20
C THR A 337 -11.66 17.34 -11.71
N HIS A 338 -12.78 17.80 -11.19
CA HIS A 338 -12.82 18.30 -9.82
C HIS A 338 -12.76 17.18 -8.77
N CYS A 339 -12.05 17.45 -7.67
CA CYS A 339 -12.10 16.61 -6.48
C CYS A 339 -13.50 16.72 -5.84
N GLU A 340 -14.01 15.60 -5.34
CA GLU A 340 -15.38 15.53 -4.84
C GLU A 340 -15.50 16.25 -3.48
N TYR A 341 -16.58 17.02 -3.29
CA TYR A 341 -16.90 17.67 -2.02
C TYR A 341 -17.22 16.64 -0.93
N CYS A 342 -16.91 16.93 0.33
CA CYS A 342 -17.09 16.01 1.47
C CYS A 342 -18.53 15.45 1.59
N LYS A 343 -19.54 16.19 1.15
CA LYS A 343 -20.91 15.68 1.05
C LYS A 343 -21.02 14.46 0.12
N ASN A 344 -20.40 14.52 -1.05
CA ASN A 344 -20.42 13.43 -2.05
C ASN A 344 -19.60 12.23 -1.60
N TRP A 345 -18.65 12.40 -0.67
CA TRP A 345 -17.99 11.27 -0.03
C TRP A 345 -18.93 10.54 0.93
N ARG A 346 -19.71 11.29 1.73
CA ARG A 346 -20.67 10.70 2.68
C ARG A 346 -21.86 10.05 1.98
N ASP A 347 -22.42 10.76 1.00
CA ASP A 347 -23.61 10.38 0.25
C ASP A 347 -23.22 10.01 -1.19
N ASP A 348 -22.39 8.97 -1.35
CA ASP A 348 -21.72 8.68 -2.62
C ASP A 348 -22.60 7.98 -3.67
N GLY A 349 -23.81 7.59 -3.30
CA GLY A 349 -24.75 6.90 -4.19
C GLY A 349 -24.20 5.59 -4.78
N GLY A 350 -23.27 4.93 -4.09
CA GLY A 350 -22.63 3.70 -4.56
C GLY A 350 -21.37 3.91 -5.42
N LYS A 351 -20.83 5.13 -5.50
CA LYS A 351 -19.57 5.43 -6.22
C LYS A 351 -18.31 4.85 -5.55
N GLY A 352 -18.43 4.36 -4.32
CA GLY A 352 -17.34 3.77 -3.54
C GLY A 352 -16.45 4.79 -2.83
N LEU A 353 -16.87 6.06 -2.76
CA LEU A 353 -16.17 7.11 -2.01
C LEU A 353 -16.45 7.00 -0.50
N GLY A 354 -17.69 6.62 -0.12
CA GLY A 354 -18.10 6.49 1.29
C GLY A 354 -17.32 5.42 2.03
N TYR A 355 -16.82 4.42 1.30
CA TYR A 355 -15.92 3.40 1.84
C TYR A 355 -14.66 3.99 2.48
N TYR A 356 -14.09 5.05 1.91
CA TYR A 356 -12.88 5.72 2.42
C TYR A 356 -13.20 6.88 3.39
N CYS A 357 -14.47 7.26 3.55
CA CYS A 357 -14.83 8.35 4.44
C CYS A 357 -14.73 7.89 5.91
N ARG A 358 -13.67 8.34 6.60
CA ARG A 358 -13.43 8.12 8.04
C ARG A 358 -13.26 9.48 8.73
N PRO A 359 -14.35 10.24 8.93
CA PRO A 359 -14.26 11.62 9.39
C PRO A 359 -13.67 11.71 10.80
N ASP A 360 -12.79 12.69 11.01
CA ASP A 360 -12.21 13.02 12.31
C ASP A 360 -12.78 14.36 12.84
N PRO A 361 -12.34 14.85 14.01
CA PRO A 361 -12.82 16.13 14.54
C PRO A 361 -12.57 17.33 13.61
N THR A 362 -11.52 17.32 12.80
CA THR A 362 -11.22 18.39 11.83
C THR A 362 -12.20 18.36 10.67
N CYS A 363 -12.59 17.18 10.19
CA CYS A 363 -13.62 17.02 9.15
C CYS A 363 -15.01 17.58 9.56
N SER A 364 -15.27 17.71 10.87
CA SER A 364 -16.57 18.14 11.40
C SER A 364 -16.72 19.67 11.47
N ARG A 365 -15.67 20.44 11.15
CA ARG A 365 -15.72 21.89 11.18
C ARG A 365 -16.56 22.46 10.04
N LYS A 366 -17.23 23.59 10.28
CA LYS A 366 -18.14 24.22 9.30
C LYS A 366 -17.43 24.76 8.06
N ASP A 367 -16.17 25.18 8.21
CA ASP A 367 -15.31 25.71 7.15
C ASP A 367 -14.67 24.61 6.28
N ILE A 368 -14.83 23.33 6.64
CA ILE A 368 -14.24 22.20 5.93
C ILE A 368 -15.35 21.49 5.14
N ILE A 369 -15.48 21.84 3.86
CA ILE A 369 -16.47 21.25 2.96
C ILE A 369 -15.84 20.42 1.83
N HIS A 370 -14.53 20.54 1.66
CA HIS A 370 -13.73 19.89 0.63
C HIS A 370 -12.42 19.32 1.20
N PRO A 371 -11.87 18.19 0.66
CA PRO A 371 -10.58 17.64 1.09
C PRO A 371 -9.40 18.63 1.06
N LEU A 372 -9.41 19.59 0.13
CA LEU A 372 -8.41 20.66 0.08
C LEU A 372 -8.58 21.68 1.23
N ASP A 373 -9.81 21.96 1.68
CA ASP A 373 -10.03 22.85 2.84
C ASP A 373 -9.38 22.25 4.09
N TYR A 374 -9.51 20.92 4.26
CA TYR A 374 -8.87 20.18 5.34
C TYR A 374 -7.35 20.34 5.30
N LEU A 375 -6.74 20.19 4.12
CA LEU A 375 -5.31 20.35 3.95
C LEU A 375 -4.87 21.78 4.26
N CYS A 376 -5.52 22.79 3.68
CA CYS A 376 -5.23 24.19 3.94
C CYS A 376 -5.38 24.53 5.42
N HIS A 377 -6.38 23.97 6.12
CA HIS A 377 -6.54 24.15 7.55
C HIS A 377 -5.33 23.62 8.34
N ASN A 378 -4.85 22.42 8.02
CA ASN A 378 -3.68 21.84 8.69
C ASN A 378 -2.40 22.61 8.38
N ILE A 379 -2.16 22.99 7.12
CA ILE A 379 -1.02 23.84 6.76
C ILE A 379 -1.05 25.11 7.61
N ASN A 380 -2.16 25.84 7.62
CA ASN A 380 -2.30 27.08 8.39
C ASN A 380 -2.11 26.87 9.90
N ARG A 381 -2.67 25.79 10.44
CA ARG A 381 -2.57 25.45 11.87
C ARG A 381 -1.13 25.18 12.30
N HIS A 382 -0.33 24.54 11.45
CA HIS A 382 1.03 24.15 11.76
C HIS A 382 2.04 25.25 11.44
N VAL A 383 1.86 26.00 10.35
CA VAL A 383 2.71 27.13 9.98
C VAL A 383 2.57 28.30 10.99
N LYS A 384 1.35 28.63 11.43
CA LYS A 384 1.12 29.68 12.45
C LYS A 384 1.55 29.30 13.87
N LYS A 385 1.95 28.05 14.13
CA LYS A 385 2.53 27.63 15.42
C LYS A 385 4.05 27.71 15.44
N SER A 386 4.67 27.85 14.27
CA SER A 386 6.12 27.99 14.09
C SER A 386 6.59 29.45 14.01
N GLU A 387 5.66 30.40 13.91
CA GLU A 387 5.86 31.84 14.20
C GLU A 387 5.43 32.15 15.64
#